data_AF-A0AAW2ITQ2-F1
#
_entry.id   AF-A0AAW2ITQ2-F1
#
_cell.length_a   1.000
_cell.length_b   1.000
_cell.length_c   1.000
_cell.angle_alpha   90.00
_cell.angle_beta   90.00
_cell.angle_gamma   90.00
#
_symmetry.space_group_name_H-M   'P 1'
#
loop_
_entity.id
_entity.type
_entity.pdbx_description
1 polymer ?
#
loop_
_entity_poly.entity_id
_entity_poly.type
_entity_poly.pdbx_seq_one_letter_code
_entity_poly.pdbx_strand_id
1 'polypeptide(L)'
;MFRDVSACNTYNYGDAVYWDARYVQEANCGSFDWYQRYSALRPFIRKYLSPSSRVLMVGCGNAVISEDMVKDGFEDIMNIDISSVAIEMMRKKYEDVPQLKYMQMDVRDMSFFPDDSFDSVIDKGTLDSLMAS
;
A
#
# COMPACT_ATOMS: atom_id res chain seq x y z
N MET A 1 33.54 -2.80 -28.31
CA MET A 1 32.23 -2.16 -28.57
C MET A 1 31.68 -1.74 -27.22
N PHE A 2 31.86 -0.48 -26.86
CA PHE A 2 31.37 0.07 -25.59
C PHE A 2 29.84 0.12 -25.66
N ARG A 3 29.17 -0.50 -24.69
CA ARG A 3 27.73 -0.33 -24.53
C ARG A 3 27.51 1.10 -24.03
N ASP A 4 26.94 1.91 -24.89
CA ASP A 4 26.39 3.22 -24.53
C ASP A 4 25.29 3.00 -23.49
N VAL A 5 25.49 3.51 -22.27
CA VAL A 5 24.57 3.36 -21.13
C VAL A 5 23.59 4.54 -21.08
N SER A 6 23.39 5.24 -22.20
CA SER A 6 22.36 6.29 -22.34
C SER A 6 20.93 5.73 -22.53
N ALA A 7 20.68 4.46 -22.16
CA ALA A 7 19.32 3.92 -22.15
C ALA A 7 18.55 4.49 -20.95
N CYS A 8 17.32 4.93 -21.19
CA CYS A 8 16.31 5.32 -20.22
C CYS A 8 16.57 4.79 -18.81
N ASN A 9 16.61 5.67 -17.81
CA ASN A 9 16.54 5.28 -16.41
C ASN A 9 15.14 4.69 -16.17
N THR A 10 14.92 3.45 -16.60
CA THR A 10 13.68 2.70 -16.41
C THR A 10 13.62 2.34 -14.95
N TYR A 11 13.03 3.21 -14.14
CA TYR A 11 12.67 2.88 -12.77
C TYR A 11 11.78 1.63 -12.81
N ASN A 12 12.26 0.53 -12.25
CA ASN A 12 11.51 -0.72 -12.20
C ASN A 12 10.51 -0.66 -11.03
N TYR A 13 9.37 -0.03 -11.27
CA TYR A 13 8.31 0.14 -10.27
C TYR A 13 7.63 -1.17 -9.86
N GLY A 14 7.90 -2.27 -10.55
CA GLY A 14 7.44 -3.62 -10.18
C GLY A 14 8.39 -4.39 -9.26
N ASP A 15 9.55 -3.81 -8.91
CA ASP A 15 10.58 -4.45 -8.11
C ASP A 15 10.56 -3.98 -6.65
N ALA A 16 10.60 -4.93 -5.72
CA ALA A 16 10.69 -4.68 -4.28
C ALA A 16 11.92 -3.84 -3.94
N VAL A 17 13.05 -4.08 -4.61
CA VAL A 17 14.32 -3.39 -4.33
C VAL A 17 14.22 -1.89 -4.60
N TYR A 18 13.47 -1.50 -5.64
CA TYR A 18 13.22 -0.09 -5.93
C TYR A 18 12.44 0.57 -4.79
N TRP A 19 11.37 -0.07 -4.33
CA TRP A 19 10.51 0.46 -3.27
C TRP A 19 11.21 0.46 -1.91
N ASP A 20 11.95 -0.58 -1.56
CA ASP A 20 12.75 -0.63 -0.33
C ASP A 20 13.73 0.55 -0.28
N ALA A 21 14.48 0.79 -1.37
CA ALA A 21 15.42 1.91 -1.43
C ALA A 21 14.71 3.27 -1.27
N ARG A 22 13.52 3.43 -1.87
CA ARG A 22 12.71 4.64 -1.73
C ARG A 22 12.24 4.84 -0.29
N TYR A 23 11.67 3.82 0.35
CA TYR A 23 11.14 3.92 1.70
C TYR A 23 12.23 4.12 2.76
N VAL A 24 13.45 3.59 2.55
CA VAL A 24 14.60 3.93 3.40
C VAL A 24 14.93 5.43 3.33
N GLN A 25 14.90 6.03 2.13
CA GLN A 25 15.16 7.46 1.96
C GLN A 25 14.04 8.33 2.56
N GLU A 26 12.79 7.91 2.40
CA GLU A 26 11.61 8.63 2.87
C GLU A 26 11.31 8.42 4.36
N ALA A 27 11.98 7.49 5.05
CA ALA A 27 11.76 7.17 6.46
C ALA A 27 11.80 8.41 7.39
N ASN A 28 12.57 9.44 7.01
CA ASN A 28 12.69 10.70 7.76
C ASN A 28 11.85 11.86 7.20
N CYS A 29 11.20 11.68 6.04
CA CYS A 29 10.45 12.72 5.34
C CYS A 29 8.94 12.69 5.65
N GLY A 30 8.47 11.66 6.38
CA GLY A 30 7.08 11.48 6.77
C GLY A 30 6.29 10.59 5.80
N SER A 31 4.98 10.50 6.02
CA SER A 31 4.08 9.69 5.18
C SER A 31 3.78 10.34 3.84
N PHE A 32 3.64 9.54 2.79
CA PHE A 32 3.33 10.01 1.44
C PHE A 32 2.09 9.32 0.87
N ASP A 33 1.08 10.11 0.50
CA ASP A 33 -0.09 9.63 -0.22
C ASP A 33 0.04 9.94 -1.70
N TRP A 34 0.24 8.92 -2.53
CA TRP A 34 0.06 9.05 -3.96
C TRP A 34 -1.39 9.44 -4.29
N TYR A 35 -1.54 10.36 -5.25
CA TYR A 35 -2.80 10.92 -5.75
C TYR A 35 -3.59 11.76 -4.74
N GLN A 36 -4.64 11.19 -4.14
CA GLN A 36 -5.63 11.89 -3.32
C GLN A 36 -5.62 11.34 -1.89
N ARG A 37 -5.87 12.23 -0.93
CA ARG A 37 -6.04 11.87 0.48
C ARG A 37 -7.42 11.30 0.76
N TYR A 38 -7.57 10.64 1.90
CA TYR A 38 -8.85 10.05 2.33
C TYR A 38 -10.00 11.06 2.31
N SER A 39 -9.77 12.32 2.71
CA SER A 39 -10.83 13.35 2.72
C SER A 39 -11.54 13.53 1.37
N ALA A 40 -10.82 13.41 0.25
CA ALA A 40 -11.39 13.48 -1.09
C ALA A 40 -12.05 12.17 -1.52
N LEU A 41 -11.52 11.02 -1.06
CA LEU A 41 -12.01 9.69 -1.41
C LEU A 41 -13.19 9.23 -0.54
N ARG A 42 -13.35 9.81 0.65
CA ARG A 42 -14.32 9.41 1.67
C ARG A 42 -15.76 9.28 1.14
N PRO A 43 -16.31 10.21 0.35
CA PRO A 43 -17.67 10.06 -0.18
C PRO A 43 -17.86 8.81 -1.05
N PHE A 44 -16.82 8.42 -1.78
CA PHE A 44 -16.84 7.23 -2.64
C PHE A 44 -16.64 5.96 -1.82
N ILE A 45 -15.66 5.96 -0.92
CA ILE A 45 -15.40 4.82 -0.02
C ILE A 45 -16.65 4.51 0.81
N ARG A 46 -17.26 5.53 1.43
CA ARG A 46 -18.48 5.36 2.24
C ARG A 46 -19.73 4.98 1.46
N LYS A 47 -19.75 5.20 0.15
CA LYS A 47 -20.85 4.79 -0.71
C LYS A 47 -20.83 3.29 -1.00
N TYR A 48 -19.64 2.69 -1.06
CA TYR A 48 -19.48 1.29 -1.50
C TYR A 48 -19.02 0.34 -0.39
N LEU A 49 -18.38 0.85 0.66
CA LEU A 49 -17.83 0.02 1.75
C LEU A 49 -18.53 0.33 3.08
N SER A 50 -18.85 -0.73 3.82
CA SER A 50 -19.26 -0.63 5.22
C SER A 50 -18.03 -0.49 6.13
N PRO A 51 -18.09 0.27 7.22
CA PRO A 51 -17.03 0.30 8.24
C PRO A 51 -16.75 -1.08 8.86
N SER A 52 -17.76 -1.96 8.89
CA SER A 52 -17.64 -3.34 9.38
C SER A 52 -17.06 -4.31 8.33
N SER A 53 -16.82 -3.85 7.09
CA SER A 53 -16.27 -4.69 6.03
C SER A 53 -14.81 -4.99 6.29
N ARG A 54 -14.38 -6.21 5.96
CA ARG A 54 -12.97 -6.59 5.95
C ARG A 54 -12.31 -6.09 4.66
N VAL A 55 -11.42 -5.11 4.79
CA VAL A 55 -10.80 -4.41 3.66
C VAL A 55 -9.37 -4.88 3.45
N LEU A 56 -9.01 -5.15 2.19
CA LEU A 56 -7.62 -5.35 1.76
C LEU A 56 -7.12 -4.10 1.03
N MET A 57 -6.09 -3.46 1.56
CA MET A 57 -5.35 -2.39 0.91
C MET A 57 -4.11 -2.99 0.25
N VAL A 58 -4.05 -2.97 -1.09
CA VAL A 58 -2.89 -3.49 -1.84
C VAL A 58 -1.89 -2.37 -2.13
N GLY A 59 -0.59 -2.70 -2.10
CA GLY A 59 0.52 -1.76 -2.24
C GLY A 59 0.36 -0.52 -1.36
N CYS A 60 0.19 -0.74 -0.06
CA CYS A 60 -0.15 0.32 0.89
C CYS A 60 0.94 1.37 1.06
N GLY A 61 2.21 1.03 0.81
CA GLY A 61 3.36 1.88 1.06
C GLY A 61 3.37 2.47 2.47
N ASN A 62 3.69 3.77 2.56
CA ASN A 62 3.63 4.56 3.79
C ASN A 62 2.41 5.54 3.81
N ALA A 63 1.38 5.24 3.03
CA ALA A 63 0.15 6.01 2.90
C ALA A 63 -0.64 6.07 4.22
N VAL A 64 -1.38 7.17 4.47
CA VAL A 64 -2.18 7.34 5.71
C VAL A 64 -3.67 7.08 5.51
N ILE A 65 -4.09 6.73 4.29
CA ILE A 65 -5.50 6.44 3.97
C ILE A 65 -6.13 5.41 4.93
N SER A 66 -5.41 4.35 5.29
CA SER A 66 -5.93 3.31 6.18
C SER A 66 -6.11 3.81 7.61
N GLU A 67 -5.21 4.67 8.11
CA GLU A 67 -5.36 5.31 9.43
C GLU A 67 -6.60 6.22 9.45
N ASP A 68 -6.78 7.03 8.40
CA ASP A 68 -7.94 7.91 8.29
C ASP A 68 -9.25 7.14 8.14
N MET A 69 -9.23 5.98 7.47
CA MET A 69 -10.37 5.05 7.44
C MET A 69 -10.70 4.50 8.83
N VAL A 70 -9.69 4.08 9.61
CA VAL A 70 -9.93 3.64 11.00
C VAL A 70 -10.52 4.76 11.84
N LYS A 71 -10.03 6.00 11.70
CA LYS A 71 -10.64 7.18 12.36
C LYS A 71 -12.07 7.44 11.92
N ASP A 72 -12.46 7.03 10.71
CA ASP A 72 -13.83 7.08 10.19
C ASP A 72 -14.69 5.85 10.56
N GLY A 73 -14.14 4.94 11.38
CA GLY A 73 -14.85 3.82 11.99
C GLY A 73 -14.61 2.47 11.31
N PHE A 74 -13.69 2.34 10.36
CA PHE A 74 -13.35 1.05 9.77
C PHE A 74 -12.64 0.14 10.79
N GLU A 75 -13.04 -1.12 10.86
CA GLU A 75 -12.66 -2.01 11.97
C GLU A 75 -11.60 -3.06 11.62
N ASP A 76 -11.52 -3.48 10.34
CA ASP A 76 -10.57 -4.51 9.90
C ASP A 76 -9.97 -4.17 8.54
N ILE A 77 -8.74 -3.65 8.55
CA ILE A 77 -7.97 -3.31 7.35
C ILE A 77 -6.66 -4.10 7.34
N MET A 78 -6.53 -5.00 6.36
CA MET A 78 -5.26 -5.64 6.02
C MET A 78 -4.54 -4.80 4.97
N ASN A 79 -3.30 -4.41 5.25
CA ASN A 79 -2.45 -3.65 4.37
C ASN A 79 -1.31 -4.55 3.89
N ILE A 80 -1.15 -4.68 2.57
CA ILE A 80 -0.04 -5.43 1.99
C ILE A 80 0.83 -4.55 1.11
N ASP A 81 2.11 -4.86 1.10
CA ASP A 81 3.09 -4.24 0.21
C ASP A 81 4.22 -5.23 -0.09
N ILE A 82 4.84 -5.10 -1.26
CA ILE A 82 5.97 -5.93 -1.65
C ILE A 82 7.23 -5.55 -0.87
N SER A 83 7.33 -4.29 -0.44
CA SER A 83 8.44 -3.75 0.35
C SER A 83 8.36 -4.19 1.81
N SER A 84 9.36 -4.93 2.28
CA SER A 84 9.49 -5.26 3.71
C SER A 84 9.73 -4.00 4.55
N VAL A 85 10.49 -3.04 4.01
CA VAL A 85 10.80 -1.77 4.69
C VAL A 85 9.54 -0.98 4.99
N ALA A 86 8.63 -0.83 4.02
CA ALA A 86 7.35 -0.15 4.22
C ALA A 86 6.51 -0.84 5.30
N ILE A 87 6.41 -2.18 5.22
CA ILE A 87 5.63 -2.97 6.17
C ILE A 87 6.18 -2.86 7.58
N GLU A 88 7.50 -2.98 7.79
CA GLU A 88 8.12 -2.83 9.10
C GLU A 88 7.90 -1.42 9.68
N MET A 89 8.07 -0.39 8.85
CA MET A 89 7.84 1.00 9.23
C MET A 89 6.40 1.22 9.71
N MET A 90 5.43 0.74 8.94
CA MET A 90 4.01 0.95 9.24
C MET A 90 3.53 0.09 10.41
N ARG A 91 4.02 -1.16 10.54
CA ARG A 91 3.78 -2.00 11.72
C ARG A 91 4.22 -1.31 13.00
N LYS A 92 5.42 -0.73 13.00
CA LYS A 92 5.95 -0.01 14.16
C LYS A 92 5.16 1.28 14.43
N LYS A 93 4.79 2.02 13.38
CA LYS A 93 4.04 3.28 13.52
C LYS A 93 2.65 3.08 14.12
N TYR A 94 2.00 1.96 13.82
CA TYR A 94 0.62 1.67 14.22
C TYR A 94 0.51 0.42 15.09
N GLU A 95 1.54 0.10 15.89
CA GLU A 95 1.56 -1.10 16.74
C GLU A 95 0.41 -1.15 17.75
N ASP A 96 -0.04 0.03 18.21
CA ASP A 96 -1.14 0.19 19.16
C ASP A 96 -2.54 0.32 18.50
N VAL A 97 -2.64 0.18 17.17
CA VAL A 97 -3.90 0.31 16.42
C VAL A 97 -4.33 -1.05 15.87
N PRO A 98 -5.09 -1.87 16.64
CA PRO A 98 -5.38 -3.25 16.28
C PRO A 98 -6.22 -3.43 15.00
N GLN A 99 -6.92 -2.38 14.56
CA GLN A 99 -7.68 -2.36 13.31
C GLN A 99 -6.77 -2.37 12.07
N LEU A 100 -5.50 -1.95 12.23
CA LEU A 100 -4.52 -1.88 11.14
C LEU A 100 -3.57 -3.07 11.21
N LYS A 101 -3.71 -3.98 10.24
CA LYS A 101 -2.82 -5.14 10.07
C LYS A 101 -1.94 -4.89 8.86
N TYR A 102 -0.69 -5.35 8.93
CA TYR A 102 0.29 -5.15 7.87
C TYR A 102 1.06 -6.46 7.60
N MET A 103 1.20 -6.81 6.32
CA MET A 103 1.85 -8.04 5.88
C MET A 103 2.65 -7.79 4.61
N GLN A 104 3.91 -8.24 4.57
CA GLN A 104 4.66 -8.23 3.32
C GLN A 104 4.10 -9.29 2.37
N MET A 105 3.73 -8.88 1.16
CA MET A 105 3.16 -9.76 0.15
C MET A 105 3.24 -9.13 -1.24
N ASP A 106 3.49 -9.94 -2.26
CA ASP A 106 3.33 -9.54 -3.65
C ASP A 106 1.85 -9.66 -4.04
N VAL A 107 1.23 -8.58 -4.50
CA VAL A 107 -0.20 -8.58 -4.91
C VAL A 107 -0.48 -9.56 -6.08
N ARG A 108 0.55 -9.96 -6.84
CA ARG A 108 0.43 -10.96 -7.90
C ARG A 108 0.33 -12.39 -7.37
N ASP A 109 0.73 -12.62 -6.12
CA ASP A 109 0.66 -13.90 -5.43
C ASP A 109 0.11 -13.73 -4.00
N MET A 110 -1.21 -13.78 -3.90
CA MET A 110 -1.94 -13.65 -2.64
C MET A 110 -2.49 -14.99 -2.12
N SER A 111 -1.89 -16.12 -2.51
CA SER A 111 -2.40 -17.47 -2.20
C SER A 111 -2.44 -17.81 -0.70
N PHE A 112 -1.80 -16.98 0.13
CA PHE A 112 -1.87 -17.08 1.59
C PHE A 112 -3.29 -16.81 2.13
N PHE A 113 -4.03 -15.91 1.48
CA PHE A 113 -5.40 -15.60 1.89
C PHE A 113 -6.36 -16.64 1.29
N PRO A 114 -7.34 -17.14 2.07
CA PRO A 114 -8.42 -17.94 1.53
C PRO A 114 -9.22 -17.14 0.50
N ASP A 115 -9.82 -17.84 -0.46
CA ASP A 115 -10.81 -17.25 -1.37
C ASP A 115 -11.97 -16.62 -0.57
N ASP A 116 -12.56 -15.56 -1.12
CA ASP A 116 -13.69 -14.81 -0.54
C ASP A 116 -13.45 -14.33 0.91
N SER A 117 -12.20 -14.10 1.29
CA SER A 117 -11.85 -13.71 2.67
C SER A 117 -11.90 -12.20 2.94
N PHE A 118 -12.10 -11.37 1.92
CA PHE A 118 -12.23 -9.91 2.03
C PHE A 118 -13.51 -9.43 1.33
N ASP A 119 -14.19 -8.46 1.93
CA ASP A 119 -15.40 -7.87 1.35
C ASP A 119 -15.07 -6.83 0.28
N SER A 120 -13.87 -6.23 0.35
CA SER A 120 -13.44 -5.17 -0.56
C SER A 120 -11.93 -5.09 -0.66
N VAL A 121 -11.45 -4.74 -1.85
CA VAL A 121 -10.04 -4.47 -2.15
C VAL A 121 -9.90 -3.03 -2.63
N ILE A 122 -8.93 -2.29 -2.10
CA ILE A 122 -8.60 -0.93 -2.52
C ILE A 122 -7.20 -0.94 -3.12
N ASP A 123 -7.10 -0.46 -4.37
CA ASP A 123 -5.85 -0.12 -5.04
C ASP A 123 -5.77 1.40 -5.20
N LYS A 124 -4.61 1.97 -4.84
CA LYS A 124 -4.32 3.40 -5.02
C LYS A 124 -2.89 3.59 -5.55
N GLY A 125 -2.67 3.15 -6.77
CA GLY A 125 -1.43 3.35 -7.53
C GLY A 125 -0.52 2.13 -7.63
N THR A 126 -0.94 0.99 -7.07
CA THR A 126 -0.21 -0.26 -7.16
C THR A 126 -0.28 -0.82 -8.56
N LEU A 127 -1.47 -0.80 -9.20
CA LEU A 127 -1.60 -1.25 -10.59
C LEU A 127 -0.76 -0.38 -11.54
N ASP A 128 -0.75 0.94 -11.34
CA ASP A 128 0.08 1.85 -12.14
C ASP A 128 1.57 1.45 -12.05
N SER A 129 2.03 1.09 -10.85
CA SER A 129 3.41 0.67 -10.60
C SER A 129 3.76 -0.63 -11.33
N LEU A 130 2.82 -1.59 -11.37
CA LEU A 130 2.99 -2.85 -12.10
C LEU A 130 2.96 -2.66 -13.62
N MET A 131 2.19 -1.69 -14.12
CA MET A 131 2.06 -1.42 -15.55
C MET A 131 3.17 -0.51 -16.10
N ALA A 132 3.88 0.19 -15.21
CA ALA A 132 5.02 1.04 -15.55
C ALA A 132 6.38 0.30 -15.53
N SER A 133 6.37 -1.01 -15.24
CA SER A 133 7.55 -1.89 -15.25
C SER A 133 7.72 -2.72 -16.52
#